data_AF-A0A1J7C149-F1
#
_entry.id   AF-A0A1J7C149-F1
#
_cell.length_a   1.000
_cell.length_b   1.000
_cell.length_c   1.000
_cell.angle_alpha   90.00
_cell.angle_beta   90.00
_cell.angle_gamma   90.00
#
_symmetry.space_group_name_H-M   'P 1'
#
loop_
_entity.id
_entity.type
_entity.pdbx_description
1 polymer ?
#
loop_
_entity_poly.entity_id
_entity_poly.type
_entity_poly.pdbx_seq_one_letter_code
_entity_poly.pdbx_strand_id
1 'polypeptide(L)'
;MTTNPWQQLGDRAPFVVPADRPHLQAFNAALSESRRGPYGLDVSLPPEPHLGLHDAPLVILLANPGRSEADDAQYARAEVRARTLAGITAPKGTPHPWLAPDVAAEPGGRWWRRTLAALLPLGHTYRELASKVLAVQFHGYHSPAWHSLPITLPSQAFGFGLVEKAVERGAVIVLLRPRMDWSVAVPGLGSYARLLRVRSRSTAISPGNLGEAGFKMVADALAG
;
A
#
# COMPACT_ATOMS: atom_id res chain seq x y z
N MET A 1 2.90 -0.43 -20.63
CA MET A 1 2.39 -0.77 -19.29
C MET A 1 2.42 -2.27 -19.15
N THR A 2 3.02 -2.79 -18.08
CA THR A 2 2.94 -4.21 -17.74
C THR A 2 1.49 -4.57 -17.42
N THR A 3 1.01 -5.71 -17.92
CA THR A 3 -0.31 -6.26 -17.58
C THR A 3 -0.43 -6.42 -16.05
N ASN A 4 -1.58 -6.07 -15.47
CA ASN A 4 -1.80 -6.20 -14.03
C ASN A 4 -1.80 -7.69 -13.61
N PRO A 5 -0.77 -8.19 -12.90
CA PRO A 5 -0.65 -9.61 -12.56
C PRO A 5 -1.67 -10.05 -11.52
N TRP A 6 -2.21 -9.11 -10.75
CA TRP A 6 -3.21 -9.37 -9.71
C TRP A 6 -4.57 -9.80 -10.28
N GLN A 7 -4.81 -9.59 -11.59
CA GLN A 7 -5.98 -10.13 -12.30
C GLN A 7 -5.99 -11.66 -12.38
N GLN A 8 -4.85 -12.32 -12.14
CA GLN A 8 -4.74 -13.78 -12.10
C GLN A 8 -5.04 -14.37 -10.71
N LEU A 9 -5.40 -13.53 -9.75
CA LEU A 9 -5.72 -13.95 -8.39
C LEU A 9 -7.10 -14.62 -8.34
N GLY A 10 -7.22 -15.72 -7.60
CA GLY A 10 -8.51 -16.32 -7.29
C GLY A 10 -9.34 -15.49 -6.30
N ASP A 11 -10.62 -15.85 -6.15
CA ASP A 11 -11.54 -15.24 -5.18
C ASP A 11 -11.49 -15.90 -3.78
N ARG A 12 -10.63 -16.91 -3.61
CA ARG A 12 -10.45 -17.71 -2.39
C ARG A 12 -8.99 -18.01 -2.13
N ALA A 13 -8.68 -18.28 -0.85
CA ALA A 13 -7.35 -18.70 -0.43
C ALA A 13 -6.91 -20.03 -1.10
N PRO A 14 -5.60 -20.24 -1.34
CA PRO A 14 -4.52 -19.29 -1.10
C PRO A 14 -4.52 -18.14 -2.13
N PHE A 15 -4.46 -16.90 -1.65
CA PHE A 15 -4.44 -15.72 -2.50
C PHE A 15 -3.03 -15.46 -3.03
N VAL A 16 -2.64 -16.22 -4.05
CA VAL A 16 -1.29 -16.15 -4.62
C VAL A 16 -1.36 -15.96 -6.13
N VAL A 17 -0.67 -14.94 -6.64
CA VAL A 17 -0.45 -14.78 -8.09
C VAL A 17 0.40 -15.97 -8.54
N PRO A 18 0.03 -16.70 -9.62
CA PRO A 18 0.73 -17.92 -10.02
C PRO A 18 2.25 -17.74 -10.17
N ALA A 19 2.69 -16.62 -10.75
CA ALA A 19 4.10 -16.30 -10.93
C ALA A 19 4.88 -16.10 -9.61
N ASP A 20 4.21 -15.67 -8.54
CA ASP A 20 4.86 -15.45 -7.24
C ASP A 20 4.93 -16.74 -6.40
N ARG A 21 4.10 -17.73 -6.70
CA ARG A 21 3.97 -18.97 -5.89
C ARG A 21 5.30 -19.65 -5.53
N PRO A 22 6.19 -19.99 -6.47
CA PRO A 22 7.44 -20.69 -6.12
C PRO A 22 8.32 -19.84 -5.19
N HIS A 23 8.28 -18.52 -5.36
CA HIS A 23 9.06 -17.57 -4.57
C HIS A 23 8.57 -17.45 -3.13
N LEU A 24 7.25 -17.35 -2.94
CA LEU A 24 6.63 -17.29 -1.62
C LEU A 24 6.84 -18.59 -0.84
N GLN A 25 6.70 -19.74 -1.53
CA GLN A 25 6.95 -21.05 -0.93
C GLN A 25 8.40 -21.22 -0.50
N ALA A 26 9.36 -20.88 -1.36
CA ALA A 26 10.78 -20.95 -1.04
C ALA A 26 11.15 -20.01 0.13
N PHE A 27 10.66 -18.77 0.11
CA PHE A 27 10.89 -17.82 1.20
C PHE A 27 10.36 -18.34 2.53
N ASN A 28 9.09 -18.75 2.58
CA ASN A 28 8.48 -19.27 3.81
C ASN A 28 9.15 -20.58 4.27
N ALA A 29 9.59 -21.45 3.36
CA ALA A 29 10.30 -22.68 3.73
C ALA A 29 11.69 -22.39 4.32
N ALA A 30 12.39 -21.35 3.85
CA ALA A 30 13.72 -20.97 4.32
C ALA A 30 13.72 -20.26 5.68
N LEU A 31 12.57 -19.80 6.18
CA LEU A 31 12.48 -19.18 7.51
C LEU A 31 12.67 -20.22 8.63
N SER A 32 13.59 -19.93 9.55
CA SER A 32 13.67 -20.65 10.82
C SER A 32 12.38 -20.48 11.62
N GLU A 33 12.12 -21.39 12.56
CA GLU A 33 10.93 -21.36 13.42
C GLU A 33 10.74 -20.01 14.12
N SER A 34 11.82 -19.47 14.72
CA SER A 34 11.81 -18.16 15.37
C SER A 34 11.51 -16.98 14.43
N ARG A 35 11.79 -17.12 13.14
CA ARG A 35 11.56 -16.08 12.12
C ARG A 35 10.23 -16.23 11.39
N ARG A 36 9.63 -17.42 11.42
CA ARG A 36 8.35 -17.73 10.77
C ARG A 36 7.20 -16.90 11.32
N GLY A 37 7.14 -16.73 12.64
CA GLY A 37 6.13 -15.89 13.30
C GLY A 37 6.11 -14.44 12.78
N PRO A 38 7.19 -13.66 12.91
CA PRO A 38 7.19 -12.25 12.53
C PRO A 38 7.23 -12.00 11.02
N TYR A 39 7.83 -12.90 10.22
CA TYR A 39 8.14 -12.64 8.80
C TYR A 39 7.48 -13.59 7.82
N GLY A 40 6.82 -14.65 8.28
CA GLY A 40 6.09 -15.56 7.41
C GLY A 40 5.03 -14.82 6.62
N LEU A 41 5.04 -15.01 5.31
CA LEU A 41 4.07 -14.40 4.42
C LEU A 41 2.76 -15.19 4.49
N ASP A 42 1.71 -14.53 4.96
CA ASP A 42 0.36 -15.08 5.05
C ASP A 42 -0.36 -14.93 3.71
N VAL A 43 -0.67 -16.08 3.11
CA VAL A 43 -1.39 -16.19 1.83
C VAL A 43 -2.85 -16.61 2.02
N SER A 44 -3.32 -16.71 3.27
CA SER A 44 -4.71 -16.97 3.61
C SER A 44 -5.59 -15.71 3.53
N LEU A 45 -4.98 -14.52 3.60
CA LEU A 45 -5.64 -13.23 3.48
C LEU A 45 -5.51 -12.64 2.06
N PRO A 46 -6.50 -11.87 1.60
CA PRO A 46 -6.37 -11.08 0.37
C PRO A 46 -5.14 -10.16 0.44
N PRO A 47 -4.34 -10.05 -0.65
CA PRO A 47 -3.18 -9.18 -0.68
C PRO A 47 -3.59 -7.71 -0.88
N GLU A 48 -2.75 -6.79 -0.45
CA GLU A 48 -2.94 -5.33 -0.60
C GLU A 48 -1.77 -4.64 -1.34
N PRO A 49 -1.39 -5.06 -2.56
CA PRO A 49 -0.24 -4.49 -3.28
C PRO A 49 -0.37 -3.01 -3.59
N HIS A 50 -1.57 -2.55 -3.90
CA HIS A 50 -1.89 -1.16 -4.19
C HIS A 50 -3.37 -0.92 -3.88
N LEU A 51 -3.70 0.25 -3.33
CA LEU A 51 -5.06 0.59 -2.91
C LEU A 51 -5.37 2.04 -3.28
N GLY A 52 -6.36 2.28 -4.12
CA GLY A 52 -6.70 3.62 -4.59
C GLY A 52 -6.72 3.73 -6.11
N LEU A 53 -7.10 4.91 -6.60
CA LEU A 53 -7.09 5.21 -8.04
C LEU A 53 -5.65 5.40 -8.54
N HIS A 54 -5.32 4.80 -9.68
CA HIS A 54 -3.93 4.76 -10.18
C HIS A 54 -3.37 6.14 -10.56
N ASP A 55 -4.25 7.08 -10.87
CA ASP A 55 -3.95 8.47 -11.22
C ASP A 55 -4.01 9.44 -10.02
N ALA A 56 -4.24 8.95 -8.80
CA ALA A 56 -4.34 9.76 -7.59
C ALA A 56 -3.16 10.77 -7.46
N PRO A 57 -3.44 12.02 -7.04
CA PRO A 57 -2.43 13.07 -6.91
C PRO A 57 -1.49 12.85 -5.71
N LEU A 58 -1.93 12.12 -4.69
CA LEU A 58 -1.10 11.70 -3.55
C LEU A 58 -0.84 10.20 -3.60
N VAL A 59 0.44 9.82 -3.64
CA VAL A 59 0.88 8.43 -3.58
C VAL A 59 1.64 8.17 -2.28
N ILE A 60 1.29 7.12 -1.56
CA ILE A 60 1.91 6.74 -0.28
C ILE A 60 2.60 5.39 -0.45
N LEU A 61 3.93 5.38 -0.27
CA LEU A 61 4.75 4.18 -0.42
C LEU A 61 4.97 3.51 0.93
N LEU A 62 4.64 2.23 0.97
CA LEU A 62 4.60 1.39 2.17
C LEU A 62 5.42 0.11 1.96
N ALA A 63 5.56 -0.68 3.02
CA ALA A 63 6.36 -1.89 3.04
C ALA A 63 5.54 -3.09 2.57
N ASN A 64 4.83 -3.71 3.48
CA ASN A 64 3.85 -4.74 3.20
C ASN A 64 2.65 -4.52 4.12
N PRO A 65 1.47 -5.07 3.80
CA PRO A 65 0.35 -4.97 4.70
C PRO A 65 0.66 -5.76 5.99
N GLY A 66 0.35 -5.13 7.12
CA GLY A 66 0.56 -5.75 8.43
C GLY A 66 -0.39 -6.92 8.64
N ARG A 67 0.01 -7.87 9.50
CA ARG A 67 -0.85 -8.96 9.95
C ARG A 67 -1.10 -8.83 11.45
N SER A 68 -2.37 -8.89 11.83
CA SER A 68 -2.90 -8.95 13.17
C SER A 68 -4.07 -9.93 13.22
N GLU A 69 -4.40 -10.48 14.39
CA GLU A 69 -5.54 -11.41 14.55
C GLU A 69 -6.88 -10.75 14.14
N ALA A 70 -7.00 -9.44 14.31
CA ALA A 70 -8.20 -8.71 13.91
C ALA A 70 -8.45 -8.72 12.38
N ASP A 71 -7.42 -8.99 11.58
CA ASP A 71 -7.55 -9.08 10.12
C ASP A 71 -8.34 -10.31 9.68
N ASP A 72 -8.36 -11.40 10.47
CA ASP A 72 -9.17 -12.60 10.16
C ASP A 72 -10.66 -12.26 10.17
N ALA A 73 -11.11 -11.59 11.23
CA ALA A 73 -12.50 -11.14 11.35
C ALA A 73 -12.87 -10.14 10.25
N GLN A 74 -11.96 -9.23 9.92
CA GLN A 74 -12.14 -8.25 8.84
C GLN A 74 -12.34 -8.94 7.49
N TYR A 75 -11.49 -9.92 7.14
CA TYR A 75 -11.52 -10.59 5.84
C TYR A 75 -12.50 -11.77 5.74
N ALA A 76 -13.04 -12.24 6.86
CA ALA A 76 -14.18 -13.15 6.87
C ALA A 76 -15.41 -12.52 6.21
N ARG A 77 -15.58 -11.19 6.34
CA ARG A 77 -16.64 -10.40 5.71
C ARG A 77 -16.50 -10.41 4.19
N ALA A 78 -17.49 -10.99 3.50
CA ALA A 78 -17.44 -11.20 2.05
C ALA A 78 -17.34 -9.89 1.27
N GLU A 79 -18.03 -8.84 1.73
CA GLU A 79 -18.03 -7.52 1.13
C GLU A 79 -16.67 -6.81 1.24
N VAL A 80 -15.96 -6.97 2.36
CA VAL A 80 -14.63 -6.38 2.58
C VAL A 80 -13.60 -7.08 1.68
N ARG A 81 -13.65 -8.42 1.64
CA ARG A 81 -12.82 -9.22 0.76
C ARG A 81 -13.06 -8.88 -0.71
N ALA A 82 -14.31 -8.88 -1.16
CA ALA A 82 -14.66 -8.58 -2.54
C ALA A 82 -14.22 -7.16 -2.96
N ARG A 83 -14.40 -6.17 -2.08
CA ARG A 83 -13.96 -4.79 -2.32
C ARG A 83 -12.44 -4.69 -2.45
N THR A 84 -11.70 -5.40 -1.59
CA THR A 84 -10.23 -5.41 -1.63
C THR A 84 -9.73 -6.03 -2.94
N LEU A 85 -10.28 -7.19 -3.32
CA LEU A 85 -9.94 -7.87 -4.57
C LEU A 85 -10.31 -7.05 -5.81
N ALA A 86 -11.46 -6.37 -5.80
CA ALA A 86 -11.85 -5.47 -6.88
C ALA A 86 -10.87 -4.29 -7.03
N GLY A 87 -10.41 -3.72 -5.92
CA GLY A 87 -9.47 -2.60 -5.91
C GLY A 87 -8.13 -2.92 -6.57
N ILE A 88 -7.60 -4.13 -6.35
CA ILE A 88 -6.28 -4.55 -6.87
C ILE A 88 -6.33 -5.10 -8.30
N THR A 89 -7.52 -5.42 -8.81
CA THR A 89 -7.72 -6.01 -10.16
C THR A 89 -8.26 -5.01 -11.18
N ALA A 90 -8.92 -3.93 -10.74
CA ALA A 90 -9.47 -2.92 -11.62
C ALA A 90 -8.37 -2.21 -12.43
N PRO A 91 -8.55 -1.99 -13.76
CA PRO A 91 -7.50 -1.39 -14.60
C PRO A 91 -7.00 -0.01 -14.15
N LYS A 92 -7.86 0.78 -13.51
CA LYS A 92 -7.57 2.13 -13.00
C LYS A 92 -7.58 2.19 -11.46
N GLY A 93 -7.66 1.04 -10.80
CA GLY A 93 -7.95 0.97 -9.37
C GLY A 93 -9.38 1.38 -9.03
N THR A 94 -9.65 1.54 -7.75
CA THR A 94 -10.93 2.04 -7.20
C THR A 94 -10.65 3.07 -6.12
N PRO A 95 -11.63 3.88 -5.67
CA PRO A 95 -11.44 4.67 -4.45
C PRO A 95 -10.92 3.80 -3.31
N HIS A 96 -10.04 4.38 -2.49
CA HIS A 96 -9.31 3.69 -1.45
C HIS A 96 -10.27 2.95 -0.50
N PRO A 97 -10.26 1.61 -0.46
CA PRO A 97 -11.33 0.81 0.14
C PRO A 97 -11.45 1.04 1.65
N TRP A 98 -10.31 1.27 2.33
CA TRP A 98 -10.26 1.52 3.78
C TRP A 98 -10.74 2.92 4.20
N LEU A 99 -11.03 3.82 3.26
CA LEU A 99 -11.58 5.14 3.56
C LEU A 99 -13.10 5.20 3.42
N ALA A 100 -13.74 4.10 3.01
CA ALA A 100 -15.19 4.00 2.99
C ALA A 100 -15.78 4.09 4.42
N PRO A 101 -17.00 4.64 4.59
CA PRO A 101 -17.61 4.80 5.92
C PRO A 101 -17.88 3.49 6.66
N ASP A 102 -18.28 2.44 5.94
CA ASP A 102 -18.71 1.14 6.47
C ASP A 102 -17.57 0.25 6.99
N VAL A 103 -16.32 0.60 6.67
CA VAL A 103 -15.11 -0.07 7.18
C VAL A 103 -14.31 0.83 8.13
N ALA A 104 -14.88 1.97 8.58
CA ALA A 104 -14.19 2.92 9.45
C ALA A 104 -13.70 2.30 10.77
N ALA A 105 -14.48 1.35 11.29
CA ALA A 105 -14.17 0.64 12.52
C ALA A 105 -13.23 -0.55 12.31
N GLU A 106 -12.93 -0.95 11.07
CA GLU A 106 -12.05 -2.09 10.78
C GLU A 106 -10.57 -1.73 11.00
N PRO A 107 -9.68 -2.71 11.28
CA PRO A 107 -8.24 -2.48 11.41
C PRO A 107 -7.63 -1.57 10.34
N GLY A 108 -7.87 -1.89 9.06
CA GLY A 108 -7.40 -1.08 7.93
C GLY A 108 -8.01 0.33 7.94
N GLY A 109 -9.31 0.45 8.20
CA GLY A 109 -9.99 1.74 8.24
C GLY A 109 -9.52 2.66 9.36
N ARG A 110 -9.34 2.13 10.58
CA ARG A 110 -8.78 2.87 11.71
C ARG A 110 -7.35 3.34 11.41
N TRP A 111 -6.54 2.47 10.81
CA TRP A 111 -5.16 2.80 10.47
C TRP A 111 -5.09 3.94 9.45
N TRP A 112 -5.85 3.86 8.37
CA TRP A 112 -5.85 4.87 7.30
C TRP A 112 -6.42 6.21 7.76
N ARG A 113 -7.49 6.19 8.56
CA ARG A 113 -8.08 7.40 9.14
C ARG A 113 -7.10 8.12 10.06
N ARG A 114 -6.42 7.39 10.95
CA ARG A 114 -5.35 7.95 11.79
C ARG A 114 -4.19 8.51 10.95
N THR A 115 -3.79 7.80 9.89
CA THR A 115 -2.70 8.22 9.00
C THR A 115 -3.01 9.54 8.29
N LEU A 116 -4.27 9.78 7.90
CA LEU A 116 -4.68 10.97 7.15
C LEU A 116 -5.38 12.05 8.01
N ALA A 117 -5.50 11.85 9.32
CA ALA A 117 -6.32 12.69 10.20
C ALA A 117 -5.95 14.18 10.15
N ALA A 118 -4.67 14.51 9.98
CA ALA A 118 -4.21 15.90 9.95
C ALA A 118 -4.67 16.67 8.69
N LEU A 119 -5.20 15.98 7.67
CA LEU A 119 -5.77 16.62 6.47
C LEU A 119 -7.22 17.10 6.71
N LEU A 120 -7.93 16.56 7.69
CA LEU A 120 -9.34 16.94 7.95
C LEU A 120 -9.51 18.41 8.37
N PRO A 121 -8.65 19.00 9.23
CA PRO A 121 -8.73 20.42 9.55
C PRO A 121 -8.56 21.36 8.35
N LEU A 122 -8.04 20.86 7.22
CA LEU A 122 -7.94 21.60 5.96
C LEU A 122 -9.25 21.58 5.14
N GLY A 123 -10.30 20.94 5.64
CA GLY A 123 -11.61 20.84 4.97
C GLY A 123 -11.82 19.54 4.18
N HIS A 124 -10.81 18.65 4.11
CA HIS A 124 -10.95 17.38 3.41
C HIS A 124 -11.88 16.41 4.14
N THR A 125 -12.55 15.55 3.37
CA THR A 125 -13.32 14.43 3.89
C THR A 125 -12.67 13.09 3.54
N TYR A 126 -12.90 12.04 4.32
CA TYR A 126 -12.39 10.71 3.96
C TYR A 126 -12.94 10.20 2.62
N ARG A 127 -14.15 10.62 2.23
CA ARG A 127 -14.72 10.30 0.91
C ARG A 127 -13.90 10.93 -0.21
N GLU A 128 -13.50 12.19 -0.06
CA GLU A 128 -12.64 12.88 -1.01
C GLU A 128 -11.25 12.23 -1.06
N LEU A 129 -10.64 11.99 0.11
CA LEU A 129 -9.33 11.35 0.23
C LEU A 129 -9.34 9.94 -0.39
N ALA A 130 -10.44 9.21 -0.33
CA ALA A 130 -10.58 7.91 -0.99
C ALA A 130 -10.33 7.99 -2.51
N SER A 131 -10.72 9.09 -3.15
CA SER A 131 -10.49 9.30 -4.59
C SER A 131 -9.15 9.95 -4.90
N LYS A 132 -8.42 10.45 -3.90
CA LYS A 132 -7.19 11.23 -4.11
C LYS A 132 -5.92 10.60 -3.57
N VAL A 133 -6.03 9.42 -2.93
CA VAL A 133 -4.90 8.69 -2.34
C VAL A 133 -4.73 7.34 -2.99
N LEU A 134 -3.52 7.07 -3.47
CA LEU A 134 -3.04 5.75 -3.86
C LEU A 134 -2.00 5.28 -2.85
N ALA A 135 -2.25 4.15 -2.20
CA ALA A 135 -1.24 3.42 -1.45
C ALA A 135 -0.56 2.40 -2.38
N VAL A 136 0.76 2.28 -2.32
CA VAL A 136 1.50 1.20 -2.97
C VAL A 136 2.39 0.54 -1.93
N GLN A 137 2.18 -0.75 -1.69
CA GLN A 137 3.06 -1.57 -0.86
C GLN A 137 4.25 -2.03 -1.70
N PHE A 138 5.42 -2.17 -1.09
CA PHE A 138 6.57 -2.77 -1.75
C PHE A 138 6.24 -4.19 -2.21
N HIS A 139 5.55 -4.99 -1.38
CA HIS A 139 4.86 -6.21 -1.82
C HIS A 139 3.48 -6.36 -1.16
N GLY A 140 2.56 -7.06 -1.83
CA GLY A 140 1.15 -7.17 -1.41
C GLY A 140 0.85 -8.19 -0.31
N TYR A 141 1.78 -9.07 0.04
CA TYR A 141 1.53 -10.16 1.00
C TYR A 141 1.67 -9.76 2.47
N HIS A 142 0.78 -10.27 3.31
CA HIS A 142 0.71 -9.92 4.74
C HIS A 142 1.81 -10.60 5.55
N SER A 143 2.36 -9.88 6.53
CA SER A 143 3.16 -10.46 7.63
C SER A 143 3.09 -9.55 8.86
N PRO A 144 3.33 -10.06 10.08
CA PRO A 144 3.30 -9.20 11.27
C PRO A 144 4.36 -8.10 11.24
N ALA A 145 5.50 -8.37 10.61
CA ALA A 145 6.59 -7.42 10.45
C ALA A 145 7.21 -7.49 9.05
N TRP A 146 7.72 -6.34 8.59
CA TRP A 146 8.46 -6.22 7.34
C TRP A 146 9.79 -6.98 7.42
N HIS A 147 10.07 -7.75 6.37
CA HIS A 147 11.39 -8.25 6.05
C HIS A 147 11.62 -8.11 4.55
N SER A 148 12.81 -7.66 4.16
CA SER A 148 13.15 -7.60 2.73
C SER A 148 13.18 -9.02 2.16
N LEU A 149 12.62 -9.19 0.97
CA LEU A 149 12.68 -10.45 0.26
C LEU A 149 14.03 -10.53 -0.47
N PRO A 150 14.68 -11.70 -0.52
CA PRO A 150 15.95 -11.87 -1.22
C PRO A 150 15.80 -11.74 -2.75
N ILE A 151 14.58 -11.57 -3.24
CA ILE A 151 14.21 -11.44 -4.64
C ILE A 151 13.08 -10.43 -4.80
N THR A 152 12.96 -9.86 -6.00
CA THR A 152 11.76 -9.15 -6.41
C THR A 152 10.72 -10.15 -6.92
N LEU A 153 9.55 -10.18 -6.30
CA LEU A 153 8.43 -10.99 -6.78
C LEU A 153 7.94 -10.45 -8.14
N PRO A 154 7.60 -11.32 -9.10
CA PRO A 154 7.08 -10.89 -10.41
C PRO A 154 5.91 -9.89 -10.30
N SER A 155 5.01 -10.06 -9.33
CA SER A 155 3.86 -9.16 -9.17
C SER A 155 4.22 -7.72 -8.77
N GLN A 156 5.41 -7.49 -8.18
CA GLN A 156 5.85 -6.16 -7.72
C GLN A 156 6.12 -5.21 -8.88
N ALA A 157 6.48 -5.73 -10.05
CA ALA A 157 6.74 -4.93 -11.24
C ALA A 157 5.57 -4.01 -11.61
N PHE A 158 4.33 -4.44 -11.36
CA PHE A 158 3.15 -3.60 -11.58
C PHE A 158 3.11 -2.42 -10.59
N GLY A 159 3.34 -2.67 -9.30
CA GLY A 159 3.39 -1.63 -8.28
C GLY A 159 4.50 -0.62 -8.56
N PHE A 160 5.69 -1.08 -8.95
CA PHE A 160 6.79 -0.20 -9.35
C PHE A 160 6.42 0.67 -10.56
N GLY A 161 5.76 0.08 -11.57
CA GLY A 161 5.26 0.82 -12.73
C GLY A 161 4.14 1.83 -12.40
N LEU A 162 3.39 1.66 -11.31
CA LEU A 162 2.46 2.68 -10.81
C LEU A 162 3.22 3.89 -10.21
N VAL A 163 4.32 3.62 -9.50
CA VAL A 163 5.17 4.66 -8.91
C VAL A 163 5.94 5.43 -9.97
N GLU A 164 6.47 4.75 -10.99
CA GLU A 164 7.10 5.41 -12.16
C GLU A 164 6.11 6.38 -12.82
N LYS A 165 4.86 5.97 -13.04
CA LYS A 165 3.82 6.87 -13.57
C LYS A 165 3.46 8.02 -12.63
N ALA A 166 3.57 7.81 -11.33
CA ALA A 166 3.37 8.87 -10.35
C ALA A 166 4.45 9.94 -10.49
N VAL A 167 5.70 9.51 -10.68
CA VAL A 167 6.82 10.40 -10.99
C VAL A 167 6.57 11.15 -12.30
N GLU A 168 6.25 10.42 -13.38
CA GLU A 168 6.00 10.99 -14.71
C GLU A 168 4.90 12.06 -14.71
N ARG A 169 3.79 11.82 -13.99
CA ARG A 169 2.66 12.77 -13.94
C ARG A 169 2.82 13.90 -12.92
N GLY A 170 3.91 13.95 -12.16
CA GLY A 170 4.10 15.00 -11.16
C GLY A 170 3.30 14.81 -9.85
N ALA A 171 2.91 13.58 -9.50
CA ALA A 171 2.19 13.31 -8.24
C ALA A 171 3.07 13.62 -7.01
N VAL A 172 2.44 13.98 -5.89
CA VAL A 172 3.18 14.03 -4.61
C VAL A 172 3.36 12.62 -4.09
N ILE A 173 4.59 12.24 -3.78
CA ILE A 173 4.90 10.90 -3.28
C ILE A 173 5.40 11.01 -1.85
N VAL A 174 4.74 10.32 -0.91
CA VAL A 174 5.20 10.21 0.48
C VAL A 174 5.75 8.81 0.73
N LEU A 175 7.05 8.73 0.99
CA LEU A 175 7.77 7.49 1.30
C LEU A 175 7.76 7.26 2.81
N LEU A 176 6.94 6.30 3.28
CA LEU A 176 6.96 5.89 4.68
C LEU A 176 8.08 4.86 4.92
N ARG A 177 8.07 3.76 4.16
CA ARG A 177 8.99 2.62 4.33
C ARG A 177 8.83 1.61 3.18
N PRO A 178 9.80 0.72 2.94
CA PRO A 178 11.20 0.79 3.35
C PRO A 178 12.00 1.66 2.37
N ARG A 179 12.84 2.57 2.87
CA ARG A 179 13.44 3.61 2.01
C ARG A 179 14.44 3.06 1.00
N MET A 180 15.29 2.14 1.45
CA MET A 180 16.37 1.60 0.62
C MET A 180 15.79 0.73 -0.49
N ASP A 181 14.89 -0.19 -0.17
CA ASP A 181 14.32 -1.09 -1.15
C ASP A 181 13.54 -0.31 -2.23
N TRP A 182 12.74 0.69 -1.85
CA TRP A 182 12.06 1.57 -2.82
C TRP A 182 13.03 2.34 -3.72
N SER A 183 14.13 2.86 -3.17
CA SER A 183 15.12 3.61 -3.95
C SER A 183 15.86 2.74 -4.96
N VAL A 184 16.07 1.46 -4.64
CA VAL A 184 16.66 0.48 -5.55
C VAL A 184 15.65 0.05 -6.62
N ALA A 185 14.41 -0.23 -6.21
CA ALA A 185 13.37 -0.73 -7.10
C ALA A 185 12.87 0.31 -8.12
N VAL A 186 12.81 1.59 -7.72
CA VAL A 186 12.40 2.70 -8.60
C VAL A 186 13.47 3.79 -8.54
N PRO A 187 14.55 3.68 -9.33
CA PRO A 187 15.69 4.59 -9.25
C PRO A 187 15.33 6.07 -9.43
N GLY A 188 14.31 6.35 -10.25
CA GLY A 188 13.79 7.71 -10.47
C GLY A 188 13.28 8.42 -9.22
N LEU A 189 12.97 7.69 -8.14
CA LEU A 189 12.59 8.29 -6.85
C LEU A 189 13.74 9.08 -6.22
N GLY A 190 14.99 8.69 -6.43
CA GLY A 190 16.14 9.29 -5.75
C GLY A 190 16.32 10.79 -6.04
N SER A 191 15.98 11.21 -7.25
CA SER A 191 16.08 12.61 -7.72
C SER A 191 14.73 13.30 -7.85
N TYR A 192 13.63 12.67 -7.41
CA TYR A 192 12.30 13.19 -7.64
C TYR A 192 11.97 14.36 -6.69
N ALA A 193 11.76 15.56 -7.25
CA ALA A 193 11.58 16.79 -6.47
C ALA A 193 10.34 16.80 -5.56
N ARG A 194 9.31 16.01 -5.89
CA ARG A 194 8.05 15.90 -5.12
C ARG A 194 7.99 14.65 -4.25
N LEU A 195 9.14 14.03 -3.97
CA LEU A 195 9.29 12.96 -3.00
C LEU A 195 9.46 13.53 -1.59
N LEU A 196 8.52 13.21 -0.72
CA LEU A 196 8.55 13.54 0.70
C LEU A 196 8.93 12.30 1.51
N ARG A 197 9.84 12.47 2.47
CA ARG A 197 10.24 11.41 3.40
C ARG A 197 9.79 11.81 4.80
N VAL A 198 9.16 10.87 5.50
CA VAL A 198 8.75 11.11 6.89
C VAL A 198 9.94 11.24 7.84
N ARG A 199 9.83 12.05 8.87
CA ARG A 199 10.91 12.27 9.85
C ARG A 199 11.01 11.18 10.90
N SER A 200 9.91 10.51 11.19
CA SER A 200 9.80 9.53 12.29
C SER A 200 9.25 8.19 11.81
N ARG A 201 9.11 7.24 12.74
CA ARG A 201 8.40 5.97 12.51
C ARG A 201 6.87 6.13 12.44
N SER A 202 6.34 7.30 12.79
CA SER A 202 4.92 7.57 12.66
C SER A 202 4.50 7.48 11.19
N THR A 203 3.33 6.89 10.95
CA THR A 203 2.73 6.80 9.61
C THR A 203 1.93 8.04 9.27
N ALA A 204 1.68 8.94 10.23
CA ALA A 204 0.84 10.11 10.04
C ALA A 204 1.38 11.04 8.94
N ILE A 205 0.49 11.44 8.03
CA ILE A 205 0.68 12.48 7.02
C ILE A 205 0.33 13.80 7.71
N SER A 206 1.30 14.42 8.38
CA SER A 206 1.10 15.61 9.21
C SER A 206 2.29 16.57 9.15
N PRO A 207 2.11 17.85 9.56
CA PRO A 207 3.21 18.81 9.63
C PRO A 207 4.39 18.32 10.46
N GLY A 208 4.13 17.65 11.60
CA GLY A 208 5.17 17.11 12.46
C GLY A 208 6.05 16.05 11.76
N ASN A 209 5.48 15.29 10.83
CA ASN A 209 6.19 14.20 10.15
C ASN A 209 6.77 14.60 8.79
N LEU A 210 6.16 15.57 8.10
CA LEU A 210 6.56 16.03 6.75
C LEU A 210 7.24 17.41 6.75
N GLY A 211 7.19 18.14 7.86
CA GLY A 211 7.48 19.58 7.91
C GLY A 211 6.37 20.42 7.25
N GLU A 212 6.32 21.71 7.56
CA GLU A 212 5.29 22.62 7.03
C GLU A 212 5.28 22.66 5.50
N ALA A 213 6.45 22.82 4.87
CA ALA A 213 6.55 22.86 3.41
C ALA A 213 6.12 21.54 2.73
N GLY A 214 6.49 20.40 3.30
CA GLY A 214 6.11 19.09 2.79
C GLY A 214 4.61 18.82 2.97
N PHE A 215 4.07 19.16 4.14
CA PHE A 215 2.64 19.02 4.40
C PHE A 215 1.80 19.96 3.52
N LYS A 216 2.26 21.20 3.30
CA LYS A 216 1.64 22.12 2.34
C LYS A 216 1.66 21.55 0.92
N MET A 217 2.76 20.94 0.48
CA MET A 217 2.83 20.29 -0.83
C MET A 217 1.78 19.17 -0.97
N VAL A 218 1.55 18.39 0.08
CA VAL A 218 0.46 17.39 0.11
C VAL A 218 -0.90 18.07 0.00
N ALA A 219 -1.16 19.10 0.80
CA ALA A 219 -2.44 19.83 0.77
C ALA A 219 -2.73 20.45 -0.61
N ASP A 220 -1.73 21.11 -1.21
CA ASP A 220 -1.87 21.72 -2.53
C ASP A 220 -2.18 20.67 -3.62
N ALA A 221 -1.56 19.48 -3.53
CA ALA A 221 -1.84 18.39 -4.47
C ALA A 221 -3.25 17.79 -4.30
N LEU A 222 -3.82 17.87 -3.09
CA LEU A 222 -5.18 17.43 -2.82
C LEU A 222 -6.23 18.50 -3.12
N ALA A 223 -5.85 19.76 -3.36
CA ALA A 223 -6.78 20.84 -3.70
C ALA A 223 -7.13 20.88 -5.20
N GLY A 224 -6.25 20.36 -6.06
CA GLY A 224 -6.52 20.11 -7.48
C GLY A 224 -7.47 18.94 -7.72
#